data_AF-A0A412N7N3-F1
#
_entry.id   AF-A0A412N7N3-F1
#
_cell.length_a   1.000
_cell.length_b   1.000
_cell.length_c   1.000
_cell.angle_alpha   90.00
_cell.angle_beta   90.00
_cell.angle_gamma   90.00
#
_symmetry.space_group_name_H-M   'P 1'
#
loop_
_entity.id
_entity.type
_entity.pdbx_description
1 polymer ?
#
loop_
_entity_poly.entity_id
_entity_poly.type
_entity_poly.pdbx_seq_one_letter_code
_entity_poly.pdbx_strand_id
1 'polypeptide(L)'
;MAKEGETGKKKRKGNIGIPPDFMIKCLSLPHHSSGMATDTYSTESKEYENSLDASYKKGKGIYYTDMELSSRIIKFLEIPCGAYILDPCCGTGNFIVSARNSGHENVYGSDIDANAIALCQRKSGIKNITVLDTLANNGKDILRELHLKSPVDYVIGNPPYVPINKDITIDTPDRPFMKSVKESGSNLFIAAIYRAFELACPDGVISYIIPKNFLHVASYSKLRKLILSEKTILSIIDIGVYFKSVRGEQIIITLKNSHIPNHNIRIYGYGNNEFIKRLEVPQSFYDNEILLFENETDFRIYKRLESSYKKLGDICTGYVGRGKSKSPSAVTGKDIRKFSLKNAPVPQKGDRVFIQNIYSAEAGIIASFAGNLEASETVTVITDRDENMCRYILGILHSRLCNYFLLKFCYNNSKLTMHTDAKYLKKLPFIINSRTFDKIVSIVKLLEQTRYMSDEWFEAVESLNDVVYETYDIGRAESGYIDAQMREVQSGKWDYNRQK
;
A
#
# COMPACT_ATOMS: atom_id res chain seq x y z
N MET A 1 -30.10 -79.10 -33.54
CA MET A 1 -31.56 -79.34 -33.44
C MET A 1 -32.01 -78.93 -32.06
N ALA A 2 -33.00 -78.03 -31.97
CA ALA A 2 -33.90 -77.76 -30.84
C ALA A 2 -33.25 -77.30 -29.52
N LYS A 3 -33.83 -76.48 -28.65
CA LYS A 3 -35.02 -75.63 -28.57
C LYS A 3 -34.86 -74.88 -27.23
N GLU A 4 -35.54 -73.74 -27.09
CA GLU A 4 -36.25 -73.23 -25.87
C GLU A 4 -35.55 -73.41 -24.50
N GLY A 5 -35.34 -72.40 -23.67
CA GLY A 5 -36.28 -71.35 -23.29
C GLY A 5 -36.22 -71.21 -21.75
N GLU A 6 -36.30 -69.98 -21.29
CA GLU A 6 -36.63 -69.53 -19.92
C GLU A 6 -35.82 -70.04 -18.72
N THR A 7 -35.03 -69.13 -18.14
CA THR A 7 -34.47 -69.26 -16.79
C THR A 7 -35.21 -68.36 -15.79
N GLY A 8 -35.66 -68.99 -14.71
CA GLY A 8 -36.17 -68.32 -13.51
C GLY A 8 -35.18 -68.39 -12.33
N LYS A 9 -35.07 -67.24 -11.63
CA LYS A 9 -34.84 -67.03 -10.19
C LYS A 9 -33.52 -67.47 -9.48
N LYS A 10 -32.95 -66.42 -8.85
CA LYS A 10 -32.50 -66.28 -7.43
C LYS A 10 -31.00 -66.41 -7.06
N LYS A 11 -30.55 -65.29 -6.46
CA LYS A 11 -29.63 -65.08 -5.31
C LYS A 11 -28.12 -65.31 -5.48
N ARG A 12 -27.33 -64.25 -5.19
CA ARG A 12 -26.53 -64.12 -3.95
C ARG A 12 -25.94 -62.71 -3.75
N LYS A 13 -25.73 -62.38 -2.47
CA LYS A 13 -25.24 -61.11 -1.91
C LYS A 13 -23.74 -60.90 -2.14
N GLY A 14 -23.30 -59.64 -2.21
CA GLY A 14 -21.89 -59.22 -2.06
C GLY A 14 -21.76 -57.68 -2.09
N ASN A 15 -21.08 -57.13 -1.09
CA ASN A 15 -21.01 -55.73 -0.63
C ASN A 15 -20.51 -54.61 -1.58
N ILE A 16 -21.13 -53.43 -1.38
CA ILE A 16 -20.58 -52.06 -1.14
C ILE A 16 -19.74 -51.37 -2.23
N GLY A 17 -20.29 -50.27 -2.75
CA GLY A 17 -19.60 -49.15 -3.41
C GLY A 17 -20.62 -48.12 -3.92
N ILE A 18 -20.64 -46.92 -3.34
CA ILE A 18 -21.57 -45.82 -3.64
C ILE A 18 -21.14 -45.08 -4.93
N PRO A 19 -22.05 -44.74 -5.86
CA PRO A 19 -21.81 -43.67 -6.83
C PRO A 19 -22.84 -42.53 -6.69
N PRO A 20 -22.42 -41.26 -6.74
CA PRO A 20 -23.30 -40.17 -7.11
C PRO A 20 -22.85 -39.55 -8.44
N ASP A 21 -23.34 -40.11 -9.55
CA ASP A 21 -23.37 -39.41 -10.84
C ASP A 21 -24.72 -38.69 -10.97
N PHE A 22 -24.77 -37.43 -10.55
CA PHE A 22 -25.79 -36.49 -11.02
C PHE A 22 -25.16 -35.63 -12.12
N MET A 23 -25.52 -35.99 -13.36
CA MET A 23 -25.15 -35.32 -14.59
C MET A 23 -25.50 -33.82 -14.56
N ILE A 24 -24.47 -32.97 -14.52
CA ILE A 24 -24.54 -31.59 -14.97
C ILE A 24 -24.66 -31.62 -16.50
N LYS A 25 -25.86 -31.35 -17.01
CA LYS A 25 -26.07 -30.95 -18.42
C LYS A 25 -25.60 -29.50 -18.58
N CYS A 26 -24.30 -29.27 -18.60
CA CYS A 26 -23.74 -28.11 -19.30
C CYS A 26 -23.68 -28.52 -20.77
N LEU A 27 -24.76 -28.22 -21.49
CA LEU A 27 -24.72 -28.22 -22.95
C LEU A 27 -23.64 -27.25 -23.39
N SER A 28 -22.61 -27.81 -24.01
CA SER A 28 -21.65 -27.17 -24.87
C SER A 28 -22.34 -26.18 -25.82
N LEU A 29 -22.18 -24.89 -25.54
CA LEU A 29 -22.34 -23.85 -26.55
C LEU A 29 -21.03 -23.77 -27.37
N PRO A 30 -21.12 -23.52 -28.68
CA PRO A 30 -19.96 -23.63 -29.57
C PRO A 30 -18.93 -22.54 -29.26
N HIS A 31 -17.65 -22.93 -29.24
CA HIS A 31 -16.52 -22.01 -29.32
C HIS A 31 -16.62 -21.18 -30.61
N HIS A 32 -17.16 -19.98 -30.53
CA HIS A 32 -16.96 -18.93 -31.55
C HIS A 32 -16.76 -17.56 -30.89
N SER A 33 -15.61 -16.95 -31.20
CA SER A 33 -15.30 -15.51 -31.22
C SER A 33 -15.27 -14.65 -29.94
N SER A 34 -14.91 -15.15 -28.75
CA SER A 34 -14.71 -14.27 -27.57
C SER A 34 -13.33 -13.59 -27.52
N GLY A 35 -12.28 -14.17 -28.11
CA GLY A 35 -10.93 -13.59 -28.07
C GLY A 35 -10.79 -12.27 -28.83
N MET A 36 -11.21 -12.23 -30.10
CA MET A 36 -11.07 -11.04 -30.96
C MET A 36 -11.91 -9.84 -30.51
N ALA A 37 -13.11 -10.06 -29.95
CA ALA A 37 -13.97 -8.98 -29.47
C ALA A 37 -13.39 -8.31 -28.21
N THR A 38 -12.77 -9.10 -27.32
CA THR A 38 -12.14 -8.61 -26.09
C THR A 38 -10.87 -7.81 -26.39
N ASP A 39 -10.08 -8.26 -27.37
CA ASP A 39 -8.86 -7.55 -27.83
C ASP A 39 -9.19 -6.24 -28.54
N THR A 40 -10.26 -6.22 -29.34
CA THR A 40 -10.75 -5.00 -30.02
C THR A 40 -11.24 -3.97 -28.99
N TYR A 41 -12.02 -4.40 -28.00
CA TYR A 41 -12.50 -3.53 -26.92
C TYR A 41 -11.37 -2.93 -26.09
N SER A 42 -10.39 -3.77 -25.71
CA SER A 42 -9.21 -3.35 -24.95
C SER A 42 -8.40 -2.29 -25.70
N THR A 43 -8.25 -2.45 -27.01
CA THR A 43 -7.54 -1.50 -27.88
C THR A 43 -8.26 -0.16 -27.93
N GLU A 44 -9.56 -0.16 -28.19
CA GLU A 44 -10.34 1.08 -28.33
C GLU A 44 -10.52 1.82 -26.99
N SER A 45 -10.66 1.09 -25.88
CA SER A 45 -10.66 1.72 -24.55
C SER A 45 -9.35 2.44 -24.27
N LYS A 46 -8.21 1.86 -24.68
CA LYS A 46 -6.89 2.49 -24.55
C LYS A 46 -6.76 3.69 -25.48
N GLU A 47 -7.26 3.61 -26.70
CA GLU A 47 -7.27 4.73 -27.64
C GLU A 47 -8.10 5.91 -27.11
N TYR A 48 -9.26 5.64 -26.52
CA TYR A 48 -10.07 6.67 -25.87
C TYR A 48 -9.31 7.34 -24.73
N GLU A 49 -8.72 6.56 -23.82
CA GLU A 49 -7.90 7.12 -22.73
C GLU A 49 -6.74 7.97 -23.27
N ASN A 50 -6.08 7.52 -24.33
CA ASN A 50 -4.97 8.24 -24.96
C ASN A 50 -5.43 9.51 -25.69
N SER A 51 -6.69 9.57 -26.15
CA SER A 51 -7.29 10.75 -26.77
C SER A 51 -7.58 11.88 -25.78
N LEU A 52 -7.73 11.57 -24.49
CA LEU A 52 -7.98 12.56 -23.45
C LEU A 52 -6.69 13.32 -23.10
N ASP A 53 -6.81 14.64 -23.02
CA ASP A 53 -5.71 15.52 -22.64
C ASP A 53 -5.11 15.13 -21.27
N ALA A 54 -3.78 15.13 -21.17
CA ALA A 54 -3.09 14.71 -19.95
C ALA A 54 -3.33 15.66 -18.77
N SER A 55 -3.50 16.97 -19.04
CA SER A 55 -3.84 17.96 -18.01
C SER A 55 -5.28 17.81 -17.55
N TYR A 56 -6.21 17.47 -18.45
CA TYR A 56 -7.59 17.13 -18.12
C TYR A 56 -7.67 15.89 -17.21
N LYS A 57 -7.02 14.79 -17.59
CA LYS A 57 -6.98 13.55 -16.77
C LYS A 57 -6.43 13.82 -15.37
N LYS A 58 -5.31 14.53 -15.28
CA LYS A 58 -4.70 14.91 -14.01
C LYS A 58 -5.60 15.85 -13.19
N GLY A 59 -6.25 16.81 -13.84
CA GLY A 59 -7.13 17.79 -13.20
C GLY A 59 -8.44 17.18 -12.69
N LYS A 60 -8.91 16.09 -13.30
CA LYS A 60 -10.11 15.36 -12.86
C LYS A 60 -9.82 14.07 -12.08
N GLY A 61 -8.54 13.68 -11.95
CA GLY A 61 -8.13 12.45 -11.29
C GLY A 61 -8.55 11.17 -12.03
N ILE A 62 -8.68 11.24 -13.35
CA ILE A 62 -9.15 10.13 -14.21
C ILE A 62 -7.96 9.25 -14.60
N TYR A 63 -8.05 7.96 -14.24
CA TYR A 63 -7.05 6.94 -14.56
C TYR A 63 -7.79 5.64 -14.91
N TYR A 64 -7.71 5.19 -16.16
CA TYR A 64 -8.46 4.01 -16.57
C TYR A 64 -7.72 2.75 -16.14
N THR A 65 -8.46 1.81 -15.56
CA THR A 65 -7.95 0.47 -15.26
C THR A 65 -7.98 -0.35 -16.54
N ASP A 66 -6.86 -0.94 -16.94
CA ASP A 66 -6.85 -1.81 -18.12
C ASP A 66 -7.65 -3.10 -17.92
N MET A 67 -7.98 -3.75 -19.03
CA MET A 67 -8.72 -5.01 -19.05
C MET A 67 -8.00 -6.15 -18.33
N GLU A 68 -6.67 -6.12 -18.29
CA GLU A 68 -5.85 -7.18 -17.69
C GLU A 68 -5.96 -7.16 -16.15
N LEU A 69 -5.78 -5.99 -15.53
CA LEU A 69 -5.92 -5.81 -14.09
C LEU A 69 -7.37 -5.99 -13.65
N SER A 70 -8.33 -5.43 -14.39
CA SER A 70 -9.76 -5.59 -14.04
C SER A 70 -10.22 -7.05 -14.11
N SER A 71 -9.88 -7.79 -15.18
CA SER A 71 -10.17 -9.24 -15.27
C SER A 71 -9.53 -10.03 -14.13
N ARG A 72 -8.31 -9.66 -13.73
CA ARG A 72 -7.60 -10.31 -12.63
C ARG A 72 -8.28 -10.06 -11.28
N ILE A 73 -8.75 -8.84 -11.04
CA ILE A 73 -9.52 -8.50 -9.83
C ILE A 73 -10.83 -9.29 -9.80
N ILE A 74 -11.58 -9.34 -10.91
CA ILE A 74 -12.81 -10.14 -11.00
C ILE A 74 -12.55 -11.61 -10.64
N LYS A 75 -11.51 -12.21 -11.23
CA LYS A 75 -11.12 -13.59 -10.95
C LYS A 75 -10.72 -13.79 -9.49
N PHE A 76 -9.95 -12.86 -8.92
CA PHE A 76 -9.49 -12.91 -7.53
C PHE A 76 -10.64 -12.84 -6.51
N LEU A 77 -11.70 -12.10 -6.83
CA LEU A 77 -12.85 -11.94 -5.95
C LEU A 77 -13.76 -13.17 -5.89
N GLU A 78 -13.58 -14.15 -6.80
CA GLU A 78 -14.36 -15.39 -6.87
C GLU A 78 -15.88 -15.12 -6.78
N ILE A 79 -16.34 -14.13 -7.55
CA ILE A 79 -17.71 -13.63 -7.48
C ILE A 79 -18.72 -14.75 -7.83
N PRO A 80 -19.77 -14.98 -7.03
CA PRO A 80 -20.79 -15.97 -7.34
C PRO A 80 -21.56 -15.67 -8.63
N CYS A 81 -21.93 -16.72 -9.36
CA CYS A 81 -22.84 -16.59 -10.51
C CYS A 81 -24.20 -16.05 -10.04
N GLY A 82 -24.68 -14.97 -10.67
CA GLY A 82 -25.93 -14.29 -10.32
C GLY A 82 -25.77 -13.07 -9.39
N ALA A 83 -24.60 -12.85 -8.80
CA ALA A 83 -24.35 -11.66 -7.97
C ALA A 83 -24.53 -10.35 -8.76
N TYR A 84 -25.05 -9.33 -8.10
CA TYR A 84 -25.18 -7.98 -8.64
C TYR A 84 -23.88 -7.21 -8.46
N ILE A 85 -23.30 -6.72 -9.56
CA ILE A 85 -22.00 -6.05 -9.60
C ILE A 85 -22.19 -4.62 -10.10
N LEU A 86 -21.69 -3.64 -9.36
CA LEU A 86 -21.74 -2.22 -9.70
C LEU A 86 -20.33 -1.61 -9.74
N ASP A 87 -20.04 -0.86 -10.80
CA ASP A 87 -18.94 0.12 -10.83
C ASP A 87 -19.52 1.54 -10.92
N PRO A 88 -19.49 2.33 -9.82
CA PRO A 88 -20.13 3.63 -9.76
C PRO A 88 -19.30 4.76 -10.39
N CYS A 89 -18.06 4.50 -10.81
CA CYS A 89 -17.19 5.45 -11.51
C CYS A 89 -16.49 4.72 -12.67
N CYS A 90 -17.28 4.12 -13.55
CA CYS A 90 -16.81 3.05 -14.42
C CYS A 90 -15.96 3.52 -15.60
N GLY A 91 -15.99 4.81 -15.94
CA GLY A 91 -15.36 5.35 -17.13
C GLY A 91 -15.81 4.60 -18.38
N THR A 92 -14.86 4.01 -19.10
CA THR A 92 -15.13 3.17 -20.28
C THR A 92 -15.63 1.77 -19.90
N GLY A 93 -15.85 1.44 -18.63
CA GLY A 93 -16.54 0.23 -18.19
C GLY A 93 -15.69 -1.04 -18.14
N ASN A 94 -14.36 -0.94 -18.04
CA ASN A 94 -13.48 -2.11 -18.11
C ASN A 94 -13.75 -3.17 -17.02
N PHE A 95 -14.14 -2.77 -15.81
CA PHE A 95 -14.60 -3.71 -14.77
C PHE A 95 -15.90 -4.42 -15.15
N ILE A 96 -16.87 -3.69 -15.70
CA ILE A 96 -18.18 -4.20 -16.10
C ILE A 96 -18.05 -5.17 -17.28
N VAL A 97 -17.21 -4.84 -18.26
CA VAL A 97 -16.90 -5.72 -19.39
C VAL A 97 -16.13 -6.96 -18.93
N SER A 98 -15.14 -6.80 -18.05
CA SER A 98 -14.40 -7.94 -17.48
C SER A 98 -15.31 -8.90 -16.70
N ALA A 99 -16.26 -8.35 -15.91
CA ALA A 99 -17.26 -9.15 -15.23
C ALA A 99 -18.19 -9.88 -16.21
N ARG A 100 -18.68 -9.18 -17.25
CA ARG A 100 -19.54 -9.78 -18.28
C ARG A 100 -18.83 -10.92 -19.02
N ASN A 101 -17.56 -10.73 -19.38
CA ASN A 101 -16.72 -11.74 -20.03
C ASN A 101 -16.43 -12.94 -19.13
N SER A 102 -16.50 -12.77 -17.81
CA SER A 102 -16.36 -13.84 -16.82
C SER A 102 -17.69 -14.57 -16.53
N GLY A 103 -18.76 -14.23 -17.25
CA GLY A 103 -20.07 -14.90 -17.16
C GLY A 103 -21.08 -14.23 -16.23
N HIS A 104 -20.80 -13.03 -15.71
CA HIS A 104 -21.75 -12.30 -14.86
C HIS A 104 -22.79 -11.56 -15.71
N GLU A 105 -24.07 -11.71 -15.38
CA GLU A 105 -25.16 -11.06 -16.12
C GLU A 105 -25.67 -9.78 -15.49
N ASN A 106 -25.67 -9.73 -14.15
CA ASN A 106 -26.20 -8.62 -13.37
C ASN A 106 -25.11 -7.56 -13.14
N VAL A 107 -24.62 -6.97 -14.23
CA VAL A 107 -23.56 -5.94 -14.21
C VAL A 107 -24.14 -4.56 -14.46
N TYR A 108 -23.70 -3.57 -13.67
CA TYR A 108 -24.22 -2.20 -13.66
C TYR A 108 -23.06 -1.21 -13.60
N GLY A 109 -23.18 -0.08 -14.31
CA GLY A 109 -22.13 0.94 -14.34
C GLY A 109 -22.66 2.37 -14.34
N SER A 110 -21.87 3.30 -13.83
CA SER A 110 -22.14 4.73 -14.00
C SER A 110 -20.86 5.55 -14.12
N ASP A 111 -20.92 6.62 -14.90
CA ASP A 111 -19.88 7.63 -14.94
C ASP A 111 -20.47 9.00 -15.31
N ILE A 112 -19.78 10.08 -14.97
CA ILE A 112 -20.16 11.44 -15.36
C ILE A 112 -19.82 11.73 -16.83
N ASP A 113 -18.87 11.00 -17.41
CA ASP A 113 -18.43 11.18 -18.78
C ASP A 113 -19.36 10.44 -19.76
N ALA A 114 -20.27 11.21 -20.38
CA ALA A 114 -21.20 10.70 -21.38
C ALA A 114 -20.51 10.02 -22.58
N ASN A 115 -19.31 10.46 -22.96
CA ASN A 115 -18.58 9.86 -24.08
C ASN A 115 -18.02 8.49 -23.69
N ALA A 116 -17.50 8.35 -22.46
CA ALA A 116 -17.01 7.07 -21.95
C ALA A 116 -18.15 6.04 -21.85
N ILE A 117 -19.32 6.47 -21.37
CA ILE A 117 -20.53 5.64 -21.30
C ILE A 117 -21.01 5.23 -22.70
N ALA A 118 -21.09 6.17 -23.64
CA ALA A 118 -21.49 5.89 -25.02
C ALA A 118 -20.51 4.94 -25.74
N LEU A 119 -19.20 5.07 -25.47
CA LEU A 119 -18.20 4.13 -25.97
C LEU A 119 -18.45 2.72 -25.42
N CYS A 120 -18.58 2.61 -24.09
CA CYS A 120 -18.80 1.33 -23.42
C CYS A 120 -20.05 0.62 -23.96
N GLN A 121 -21.19 1.30 -24.00
CA GLN A 121 -22.45 0.73 -24.47
C GLN A 121 -22.36 0.26 -25.92
N ARG A 122 -21.79 1.07 -26.82
CA ARG A 122 -21.68 0.72 -28.26
C ARG A 122 -20.77 -0.48 -28.50
N LYS A 123 -19.71 -0.64 -27.71
CA LYS A 123 -18.67 -1.65 -27.95
C LYS A 123 -18.88 -2.93 -27.16
N SER A 124 -19.45 -2.85 -25.97
CA SER A 124 -19.76 -4.03 -25.13
C SER A 124 -21.18 -4.56 -25.32
N GLY A 125 -22.12 -3.72 -25.79
CA GLY A 125 -23.54 -4.06 -25.85
C GLY A 125 -24.25 -4.08 -24.48
N ILE A 126 -23.56 -3.69 -23.40
CA ILE A 126 -24.11 -3.67 -22.04
C ILE A 126 -25.01 -2.43 -21.88
N LYS A 127 -26.27 -2.66 -21.52
CA LYS A 127 -27.30 -1.60 -21.43
C LYS A 127 -27.43 -0.97 -20.05
N ASN A 128 -27.04 -1.68 -18.99
CA ASN A 128 -27.20 -1.25 -17.60
C ASN A 128 -26.09 -0.29 -17.14
N ILE A 129 -25.66 0.60 -18.03
CA ILE A 129 -24.59 1.57 -17.79
C ILE A 129 -25.16 2.95 -18.10
N THR A 130 -25.07 3.91 -17.17
CA THR A 130 -25.79 5.19 -17.25
C THR A 130 -24.87 6.38 -16.99
N VAL A 131 -25.17 7.53 -17.61
CA VAL A 131 -24.48 8.79 -17.28
C VAL A 131 -25.05 9.34 -15.97
N LEU A 132 -24.25 9.34 -14.89
CA LEU A 132 -24.68 9.76 -13.56
C LEU A 132 -23.49 10.19 -12.70
N ASP A 133 -23.64 11.30 -11.97
CA ASP A 133 -22.70 11.69 -10.92
C ASP A 133 -23.02 10.95 -9.62
N THR A 134 -22.38 9.80 -9.42
CA THR A 134 -22.57 8.96 -8.24
C THR A 134 -21.95 9.55 -6.97
N LEU A 135 -21.08 10.55 -7.07
CA LEU A 135 -20.50 11.19 -5.88
C LEU A 135 -21.42 12.33 -5.38
N ALA A 136 -22.11 13.01 -6.30
CA ALA A 136 -23.08 14.06 -6.00
C ALA A 136 -24.43 13.54 -5.45
N ASN A 137 -24.81 12.30 -5.77
CA ASN A 137 -26.09 11.71 -5.39
C ASN A 137 -25.96 10.75 -4.21
N ASN A 138 -27.02 10.58 -3.41
CA ASN A 138 -27.04 9.57 -2.35
C ASN A 138 -27.32 8.17 -2.90
N GLY A 139 -26.98 7.13 -2.15
CA GLY A 139 -27.14 5.74 -2.57
C GLY A 139 -28.57 5.39 -3.02
N LYS A 140 -29.61 5.90 -2.37
CA LYS A 140 -31.00 5.64 -2.75
C LYS A 140 -31.33 6.20 -4.14
N ASP A 141 -30.92 7.43 -4.41
CA ASP A 141 -31.14 8.06 -5.70
C ASP A 141 -30.31 7.35 -6.79
N ILE A 142 -29.04 7.01 -6.51
CA ILE A 142 -28.19 6.25 -7.43
C ILE A 142 -28.83 4.91 -7.82
N LEU A 143 -29.28 4.13 -6.83
CA LEU A 143 -29.92 2.84 -7.08
C LEU A 143 -31.20 3.00 -7.91
N ARG A 144 -32.00 4.05 -7.66
CA ARG A 144 -33.20 4.34 -8.46
C ARG A 144 -32.87 4.64 -9.92
N GLU A 145 -31.88 5.50 -10.18
CA GLU A 145 -31.44 5.85 -11.55
C GLU A 145 -30.88 4.63 -12.30
N LEU A 146 -30.28 3.68 -11.59
CA LEU A 146 -29.80 2.41 -12.14
C LEU A 146 -30.87 1.30 -12.21
N HIS A 147 -32.13 1.63 -11.86
CA HIS A 147 -33.23 0.67 -11.80
C HIS A 147 -32.96 -0.54 -10.88
N LEU A 148 -32.14 -0.34 -9.85
CA LEU A 148 -31.84 -1.30 -8.80
C LEU A 148 -32.81 -1.10 -7.64
N LYS A 149 -33.44 -2.19 -7.20
CA LYS A 149 -34.42 -2.17 -6.10
C LYS A 149 -33.79 -2.16 -4.72
N SER A 150 -32.53 -2.57 -4.63
CA SER A 150 -31.76 -2.72 -3.40
C SER A 150 -30.27 -2.51 -3.67
N PRO A 151 -29.47 -2.23 -2.63
CA PRO A 151 -28.02 -2.30 -2.70
C PRO A 151 -27.53 -3.61 -3.31
N VAL A 152 -26.36 -3.57 -3.96
CA VAL A 152 -25.79 -4.70 -4.73
C VAL A 152 -24.85 -5.56 -3.87
N ASP A 153 -24.53 -6.75 -4.38
CA ASP A 153 -23.63 -7.69 -3.71
C ASP A 153 -22.16 -7.24 -3.79
N TYR A 154 -21.75 -6.65 -4.92
CA TYR A 154 -20.37 -6.22 -5.17
C TYR A 154 -20.33 -4.80 -5.72
N VAL A 155 -19.60 -3.91 -5.05
CA VAL A 155 -19.20 -2.61 -5.58
C VAL A 155 -17.71 -2.66 -5.90
N ILE A 156 -17.36 -2.55 -7.18
CA ILE A 156 -15.98 -2.69 -7.65
C ILE A 156 -15.59 -1.49 -8.51
N GLY A 157 -14.31 -1.14 -8.59
CA GLY A 157 -13.92 -0.07 -9.49
C GLY A 157 -12.59 0.61 -9.18
N ASN A 158 -12.33 1.65 -9.95
CA ASN A 158 -11.21 2.56 -9.75
C ASN A 158 -11.75 4.00 -9.58
N PRO A 159 -12.07 4.43 -8.35
CA PRO A 159 -12.60 5.77 -8.13
C PRO A 159 -11.58 6.86 -8.51
N PRO A 160 -12.03 8.09 -8.79
CA PRO A 160 -11.12 9.18 -9.19
C PRO A 160 -10.19 9.64 -8.05
N TYR A 161 -8.94 9.94 -8.38
CA TYR A 161 -7.89 10.31 -7.42
C TYR A 161 -7.56 11.79 -7.46
N VAL A 162 -8.36 12.62 -6.79
CA VAL A 162 -8.08 14.05 -6.75
C VAL A 162 -8.56 14.72 -5.46
N PRO A 163 -7.73 15.57 -4.83
CA PRO A 163 -8.16 16.36 -3.68
C PRO A 163 -9.32 17.29 -4.04
N ILE A 164 -10.31 17.35 -3.16
CA ILE A 164 -11.42 18.29 -3.23
C ILE A 164 -10.91 19.66 -2.78
N ASN A 165 -11.09 20.67 -3.61
CA ASN A 165 -10.63 22.04 -3.39
C ASN A 165 -11.63 23.04 -3.99
N LYS A 166 -11.20 24.27 -4.31
CA LYS A 166 -12.09 25.29 -4.89
C LYS A 166 -12.53 24.96 -6.31
N ASP A 167 -11.68 24.29 -7.08
CA ASP A 167 -11.90 23.97 -8.50
C ASP A 167 -12.58 22.60 -8.68
N ILE A 168 -12.46 21.73 -7.68
CA ILE A 168 -13.02 20.38 -7.67
C ILE A 168 -13.90 20.24 -6.44
N THR A 169 -15.20 20.30 -6.68
CA THR A 169 -16.22 20.19 -5.64
C THR A 169 -17.18 19.04 -5.96
N ILE A 170 -17.82 18.50 -4.93
CA ILE A 170 -18.96 17.59 -5.06
C ILE A 170 -20.19 18.43 -4.77
N ASP A 171 -21.01 18.67 -5.78
CA ASP A 171 -22.25 19.42 -5.64
C ASP A 171 -23.36 18.48 -5.16
N THR A 172 -23.51 18.40 -3.84
CA THR A 172 -24.49 17.50 -3.22
C THR A 172 -25.27 18.17 -2.10
N PRO A 173 -26.59 17.93 -1.98
CA PRO A 173 -27.38 18.40 -0.85
C PRO A 173 -27.11 17.58 0.43
N ASP A 174 -26.39 16.45 0.34
CA ASP A 174 -26.10 15.54 1.44
C ASP A 174 -24.98 16.08 2.35
N ARG A 175 -25.37 16.98 3.26
CA ARG A 175 -24.43 17.64 4.19
C ARG A 175 -23.71 16.67 5.14
N PRO A 176 -24.36 15.64 5.73
CA PRO A 176 -23.68 14.64 6.56
C PRO A 176 -22.59 13.86 5.80
N PHE A 177 -22.87 13.44 4.56
CA PHE A 177 -21.87 12.81 3.69
C PHE A 177 -20.67 13.74 3.48
N MET A 178 -20.92 14.98 3.05
CA MET A 178 -19.83 15.94 2.78
C MET A 178 -19.00 16.27 4.01
N LYS A 179 -19.63 16.32 5.19
CA LYS A 179 -18.91 16.47 6.46
C LYS A 179 -17.96 15.29 6.69
N SER A 180 -18.43 14.06 6.50
CA SER A 180 -17.63 12.84 6.66
C SER A 180 -16.44 12.79 5.69
N VAL A 181 -16.65 13.19 4.43
CA VAL A 181 -15.59 13.30 3.41
C VAL A 181 -14.54 14.34 3.81
N LYS A 182 -14.97 15.53 4.26
CA LYS A 182 -14.06 16.60 4.69
C LYS A 182 -13.20 16.21 5.88
N GLU A 183 -13.82 15.61 6.89
CA GLU A 183 -13.13 15.14 8.11
C GLU A 183 -12.25 13.91 7.85
N SER A 184 -12.38 13.28 6.68
CA SER A 184 -11.60 12.12 6.24
C SER A 184 -10.61 12.45 5.13
N GLY A 185 -10.23 13.72 4.97
CA GLY A 185 -9.11 14.11 4.11
C GLY A 185 -9.47 14.71 2.74
N SER A 186 -10.75 14.95 2.45
CA SER A 186 -11.20 15.72 1.28
C SER A 186 -10.63 15.25 -0.06
N ASN A 187 -10.91 14.01 -0.46
CA ASN A 187 -10.49 13.46 -1.75
C ASN A 187 -11.66 12.68 -2.40
N LEU A 188 -11.74 12.65 -3.73
CA LEU A 188 -12.87 11.97 -4.40
C LEU A 188 -12.90 10.46 -4.13
N PHE A 189 -11.76 9.76 -4.01
CA PHE A 189 -11.80 8.33 -3.66
C PHE A 189 -12.34 8.08 -2.24
N ILE A 190 -12.20 9.05 -1.32
CA ILE A 190 -12.78 8.99 0.02
C ILE A 190 -14.31 9.10 -0.08
N ALA A 191 -14.81 10.02 -0.92
CA ALA A 191 -16.23 10.16 -1.22
C ALA A 191 -16.80 8.88 -1.84
N ALA A 192 -16.07 8.27 -2.77
CA ALA A 192 -16.46 7.01 -3.41
C ALA A 192 -16.56 5.85 -2.41
N ILE A 193 -15.65 5.76 -1.42
CA ILE A 193 -15.73 4.73 -0.37
C ILE A 193 -16.99 4.93 0.49
N TYR A 194 -17.31 6.16 0.89
CA TYR A 194 -18.53 6.43 1.65
C TYR A 194 -19.79 6.08 0.85
N ARG A 195 -19.84 6.41 -0.45
CA ARG A 195 -20.96 5.99 -1.32
C ARG A 195 -21.02 4.48 -1.48
N ALA A 196 -19.88 3.79 -1.57
CA ALA A 196 -19.85 2.34 -1.65
C ALA A 196 -20.50 1.67 -0.42
N PHE A 197 -20.38 2.26 0.79
CA PHE A 197 -21.06 1.74 1.98
C PHE A 197 -22.59 1.81 1.88
N GLU A 198 -23.12 2.77 1.13
CA GLU A 198 -24.57 2.92 0.87
C GLU A 198 -25.05 2.01 -0.27
N LEU A 199 -24.16 1.77 -1.25
CA LEU A 199 -24.48 1.01 -2.48
C LEU A 199 -24.32 -0.50 -2.32
N ALA A 200 -23.47 -0.96 -1.41
CA ALA A 200 -23.32 -2.38 -1.09
C ALA A 200 -24.34 -2.83 -0.03
N CYS A 201 -24.95 -3.99 -0.20
CA CYS A 201 -25.82 -4.59 0.81
C CYS A 201 -25.05 -4.87 2.11
N PRO A 202 -25.74 -5.06 3.25
CA PRO A 202 -25.10 -5.66 4.43
C PRO A 202 -24.41 -6.96 4.03
N ASP A 203 -23.18 -7.18 4.50
CA ASP A 203 -22.32 -8.29 4.10
C ASP A 203 -21.84 -8.31 2.63
N GLY A 204 -22.25 -7.36 1.80
CA GLY A 204 -21.74 -7.16 0.44
C GLY A 204 -20.25 -6.79 0.42
N VAL A 205 -19.61 -6.91 -0.75
CA VAL A 205 -18.18 -6.70 -0.94
C VAL A 205 -17.90 -5.41 -1.69
N ILE A 206 -16.94 -4.63 -1.20
CA ILE A 206 -16.47 -3.40 -1.85
C ILE A 206 -14.99 -3.60 -2.21
N SER A 207 -14.63 -3.53 -3.48
CA SER A 207 -13.25 -3.71 -3.94
C SER A 207 -12.79 -2.55 -4.82
N TYR A 208 -11.95 -1.68 -4.26
CA TYR A 208 -11.46 -0.50 -4.97
C TYR A 208 -9.95 -0.49 -5.12
N ILE A 209 -9.50 -0.01 -6.27
CA ILE A 209 -8.13 0.45 -6.45
C ILE A 209 -8.05 1.86 -5.86
N ILE A 210 -7.16 2.09 -4.88
CA ILE A 210 -6.99 3.40 -4.24
C ILE A 210 -5.50 3.72 -4.01
N PRO A 211 -5.13 4.99 -3.77
CA PRO A 211 -3.75 5.34 -3.42
C PRO A 211 -3.28 4.65 -2.12
N LYS A 212 -2.09 4.04 -2.14
CA LYS A 212 -1.49 3.33 -0.99
C LYS A 212 -1.28 4.23 0.22
N ASN A 213 -1.15 5.54 0.02
CA ASN A 213 -1.03 6.51 1.10
C ASN A 213 -2.26 6.56 2.02
N PHE A 214 -3.40 6.02 1.57
CA PHE A 214 -4.58 5.79 2.40
C PHE A 214 -4.22 5.05 3.69
N LEU A 215 -3.30 4.09 3.64
CA LEU A 215 -2.94 3.22 4.76
C LEU A 215 -2.28 3.92 5.94
N HIS A 216 -1.68 5.10 5.74
CA HIS A 216 -0.84 5.73 6.78
C HIS A 216 -0.97 7.25 6.90
N VAL A 217 -1.47 7.97 5.88
CA VAL A 217 -1.55 9.44 5.95
C VAL A 217 -2.57 9.88 7.01
N ALA A 218 -2.18 10.84 7.86
CA ALA A 218 -2.96 11.27 9.02
C ALA A 218 -4.35 11.81 8.67
N SER A 219 -4.50 12.54 7.55
CA SER A 219 -5.78 13.09 7.10
C SER A 219 -6.84 12.03 6.79
N TYR A 220 -6.44 10.80 6.47
CA TYR A 220 -7.35 9.68 6.21
C TYR A 220 -7.66 8.83 7.44
N SER A 221 -7.14 9.20 8.62
CA SER A 221 -7.28 8.40 9.86
C SER A 221 -8.74 8.18 10.27
N LYS A 222 -9.62 9.17 10.07
CA LYS A 222 -11.03 9.05 10.43
C LYS A 222 -11.72 7.91 9.68
N LEU A 223 -11.61 7.87 8.36
CA LEU A 223 -12.19 6.79 7.55
C LEU A 223 -11.50 5.45 7.81
N ARG A 224 -10.17 5.42 7.94
CA ARG A 224 -9.46 4.16 8.29
C ARG A 224 -9.97 3.55 9.59
N LYS A 225 -10.11 4.37 10.64
CA LYS A 225 -10.63 3.93 11.94
C LYS A 225 -12.05 3.38 11.83
N LEU A 226 -12.92 4.08 11.09
CA LEU A 226 -14.28 3.61 10.81
C LEU A 226 -14.26 2.23 10.11
N ILE A 227 -13.44 2.06 9.08
CA ILE A 227 -13.30 0.76 8.39
C ILE A 227 -12.84 -0.33 9.35
N LEU A 228 -11.83 -0.05 10.19
CA LEU A 228 -11.30 -1.02 11.14
C LEU A 228 -12.32 -1.42 12.22
N SER A 229 -13.23 -0.52 12.61
CA SER A 229 -14.21 -0.77 13.67
C SER A 229 -15.57 -1.28 13.18
N GLU A 230 -16.00 -0.90 11.97
CA GLU A 230 -17.37 -1.17 11.48
C GLU A 230 -17.41 -2.07 10.25
N LYS A 231 -16.27 -2.28 9.59
CA LYS A 231 -16.15 -3.09 8.37
C LYS A 231 -15.11 -4.18 8.58
N THR A 232 -14.99 -5.06 7.60
CA THR A 232 -13.95 -6.09 7.58
C THR A 232 -13.09 -5.94 6.34
N ILE A 233 -11.79 -5.79 6.52
CA ILE A 233 -10.83 -5.77 5.42
C ILE A 233 -10.51 -7.22 5.06
N LEU A 234 -11.10 -7.72 3.98
CA LEU A 234 -10.91 -9.09 3.51
C LEU A 234 -9.51 -9.29 2.92
N SER A 235 -9.03 -8.30 2.16
CA SER A 235 -7.69 -8.33 1.58
C SER A 235 -7.17 -6.95 1.22
N ILE A 236 -5.83 -6.83 1.20
CA ILE A 236 -5.11 -5.71 0.62
C ILE A 236 -4.05 -6.26 -0.34
N ILE A 237 -4.05 -5.78 -1.58
CA ILE A 237 -3.06 -6.14 -2.61
C ILE A 237 -2.22 -4.91 -2.91
N ASP A 238 -0.91 -4.96 -2.63
CA ASP A 238 0.04 -3.91 -3.05
C ASP A 238 0.41 -4.08 -4.52
N ILE A 239 -0.06 -3.16 -5.36
CA ILE A 239 0.20 -3.16 -6.81
C ILE A 239 1.31 -2.17 -7.21
N GLY A 240 1.94 -1.49 -6.24
CA GLY A 240 3.03 -0.56 -6.48
C GLY A 240 2.62 0.63 -7.36
N VAL A 241 3.54 1.12 -8.20
CA VAL A 241 3.28 2.19 -9.18
C VAL A 241 2.71 1.56 -10.46
N TYR A 242 1.42 1.20 -10.42
CA TYR A 242 0.74 0.60 -11.57
C TYR A 242 0.42 1.66 -12.62
N PHE A 243 -0.23 2.76 -12.19
CA PHE A 243 -0.57 3.87 -13.07
C PHE A 243 0.56 4.90 -13.08
N LYS A 244 1.43 4.86 -14.09
CA LYS A 244 2.63 5.71 -14.19
C LYS A 244 2.34 7.23 -14.13
N SER A 245 1.13 7.65 -14.51
CA SER A 245 0.68 9.04 -14.49
C SER A 245 0.07 9.47 -13.13
N VAL A 246 -0.17 8.53 -12.21
CA VAL A 246 -0.58 8.80 -10.83
C VAL A 246 0.66 9.02 -9.98
N ARG A 247 0.65 10.10 -9.18
CA ARG A 247 1.71 10.29 -8.19
C ARG A 247 1.55 9.27 -7.05
N GLY A 248 2.48 8.33 -6.97
CA GLY A 248 2.61 7.39 -5.87
C GLY A 248 2.11 6.00 -6.21
N GLU A 249 2.05 5.16 -5.18
CA GLU A 249 1.70 3.74 -5.29
C GLU A 249 0.20 3.54 -5.06
N GLN A 250 -0.33 2.42 -5.57
CA GLN A 250 -1.73 2.03 -5.43
C GLN A 250 -1.84 0.68 -4.72
N ILE A 251 -3.00 0.47 -4.12
CA ILE A 251 -3.43 -0.82 -3.56
C ILE A 251 -4.81 -1.17 -4.10
N ILE A 252 -5.14 -2.45 -4.11
CA ILE A 252 -6.53 -2.90 -4.15
C ILE A 252 -6.93 -3.22 -2.72
N ILE A 253 -7.96 -2.55 -2.20
CA ILE A 253 -8.55 -2.85 -0.89
C ILE A 253 -9.90 -3.50 -1.10
N THR A 254 -10.11 -4.66 -0.48
CA THR A 254 -11.37 -5.39 -0.52
C THR A 254 -11.97 -5.42 0.88
N LEU A 255 -13.16 -4.87 1.01
CA LEU A 255 -13.91 -4.74 2.25
C LEU A 255 -15.17 -5.60 2.18
N LYS A 256 -15.58 -6.14 3.32
CA LYS A 256 -16.95 -6.59 3.55
C LYS A 256 -17.71 -5.45 4.25
N ASN A 257 -18.94 -5.17 3.83
CA ASN A 257 -19.78 -4.09 4.35
C ASN A 257 -20.43 -4.42 5.70
N SER A 258 -19.70 -5.12 6.55
CA SER A 258 -20.07 -5.54 7.91
C SER A 258 -18.80 -5.87 8.68
N HIS A 259 -18.89 -5.92 10.01
CA HIS A 259 -17.77 -6.27 10.87
C HIS A 259 -17.84 -7.74 11.30
N ILE A 260 -16.75 -8.47 11.07
CA ILE A 260 -16.50 -9.83 11.53
C ILE A 260 -15.41 -9.79 12.62
N PRO A 261 -15.75 -10.15 13.88
CA PRO A 261 -14.77 -10.23 14.96
C PRO A 261 -13.64 -11.23 14.66
N ASN A 262 -12.43 -10.92 15.12
CA ASN A 262 -11.24 -11.79 15.00
C ASN A 262 -10.88 -12.18 13.56
N HIS A 263 -11.25 -11.36 12.57
CA HIS A 263 -10.88 -11.59 11.17
C HIS A 263 -9.39 -11.32 10.92
N ASN A 264 -8.77 -12.13 10.06
CA ASN A 264 -7.43 -11.89 9.54
C ASN A 264 -7.49 -11.26 8.15
N ILE A 265 -6.81 -10.13 7.98
CA ILE A 265 -6.62 -9.47 6.68
C ILE A 265 -5.63 -10.28 5.85
N ARG A 266 -6.00 -10.65 4.63
CA ARG A 266 -5.07 -11.29 3.67
C ARG A 266 -4.27 -10.23 2.91
N ILE A 267 -2.96 -10.25 3.05
CA ILE A 267 -2.03 -9.32 2.39
C ILE A 267 -1.41 -10.01 1.18
N TYR A 268 -1.41 -9.32 0.04
CA TYR A 268 -0.83 -9.77 -1.22
C TYR A 268 0.11 -8.71 -1.80
N GLY A 269 1.09 -9.17 -2.57
CA GLY A 269 1.84 -8.31 -3.49
C GLY A 269 1.48 -8.63 -4.94
N TYR A 270 1.83 -7.74 -5.86
CA TYR A 270 1.69 -7.95 -7.29
C TYR A 270 3.05 -8.09 -7.97
N GLY A 271 3.24 -9.16 -8.72
CA GLY A 271 4.48 -9.42 -9.45
C GLY A 271 4.27 -10.53 -10.47
N ASN A 272 5.01 -10.48 -11.59
CA ASN A 272 4.86 -11.43 -12.70
C ASN A 272 3.40 -11.60 -13.15
N ASN A 273 2.63 -10.51 -13.10
CA ASN A 273 1.22 -10.50 -13.46
C ASN A 273 0.34 -11.40 -12.58
N GLU A 274 0.71 -11.65 -11.32
CA GLU A 274 -0.05 -12.46 -10.37
C GLU A 274 -0.17 -11.79 -9.01
N PHE A 275 -1.26 -12.10 -8.30
CA PHE A 275 -1.45 -11.71 -6.90
C PHE A 275 -0.84 -12.78 -6.01
N ILE A 276 0.27 -12.45 -5.38
CA ILE A 276 1.08 -13.38 -4.59
C ILE A 276 0.75 -13.15 -3.11
N LYS A 277 0.15 -14.15 -2.46
CA LYS A 277 -0.17 -14.09 -1.03
C LYS A 277 1.13 -13.91 -0.23
N ARG A 278 1.13 -12.95 0.69
CA ARG A 278 2.28 -12.62 1.55
C ARG A 278 2.06 -13.14 2.96
N LEU A 279 1.01 -12.64 3.62
CA LEU A 279 0.73 -12.93 5.02
C LEU A 279 -0.76 -12.76 5.32
N GLU A 280 -1.20 -13.34 6.43
CA GLU A 280 -2.46 -13.00 7.08
C GLU A 280 -2.19 -12.34 8.44
N VAL A 281 -2.81 -11.19 8.69
CA VAL A 281 -2.62 -10.44 9.94
C VAL A 281 -3.97 -10.14 10.58
N PRO A 282 -4.15 -10.38 11.90
CA PRO A 282 -5.39 -10.04 12.58
C PRO A 282 -5.75 -8.57 12.36
N GLN A 283 -6.99 -8.27 11.93
CA GLN A 283 -7.44 -6.88 11.76
C GLN A 283 -7.34 -6.11 13.08
N SER A 284 -7.58 -6.78 14.21
CA SER A 284 -7.44 -6.22 15.56
C SER A 284 -6.01 -5.82 15.93
N PHE A 285 -5.02 -6.16 15.11
CA PHE A 285 -3.65 -5.66 15.25
C PHE A 285 -3.55 -4.16 14.92
N TYR A 286 -4.46 -3.63 14.11
CA TYR A 286 -4.46 -2.25 13.65
C TYR A 286 -5.57 -1.45 14.32
N ASP A 287 -5.23 -0.27 14.84
CA ASP A 287 -6.19 0.71 15.36
C ASP A 287 -6.31 1.95 14.46
N ASN A 288 -5.44 2.08 13.45
CA ASN A 288 -5.38 3.22 12.54
C ASN A 288 -4.50 2.96 11.31
N GLU A 289 -3.16 3.01 11.46
CA GLU A 289 -2.22 2.80 10.35
C GLU A 289 -2.14 1.31 10.03
N ILE A 290 -2.15 0.96 8.74
CA ILE A 290 -2.13 -0.45 8.30
C ILE A 290 -0.79 -0.72 7.60
N LEU A 291 -0.01 -1.62 8.20
CA LEU A 291 1.29 -2.05 7.68
C LEU A 291 1.13 -3.25 6.74
N LEU A 292 1.85 -3.26 5.64
CA LEU A 292 1.87 -4.37 4.69
C LEU A 292 3.13 -5.20 4.90
N PHE A 293 3.01 -6.23 5.75
CA PHE A 293 4.10 -7.18 5.99
C PHE A 293 4.28 -8.10 4.78
N GLU A 294 5.53 -8.33 4.36
CA GLU A 294 5.81 -9.20 3.20
C GLU A 294 5.86 -10.68 3.58
N ASN A 295 6.15 -10.99 4.84
CA ASN A 295 6.24 -12.36 5.36
C ASN A 295 6.21 -12.37 6.90
N GLU A 296 6.18 -13.57 7.49
CA GLU A 296 6.16 -13.79 8.94
C GLU A 296 7.40 -13.24 9.65
N THR A 297 8.57 -13.24 9.00
CA THR A 297 9.81 -12.72 9.59
C THR A 297 9.70 -11.21 9.83
N ASP A 298 9.19 -10.45 8.85
CA ASP A 298 8.92 -9.01 9.01
C ASP A 298 7.96 -8.75 10.18
N PHE A 299 6.87 -9.52 10.25
CA PHE A 299 5.87 -9.39 11.31
C PHE A 299 6.46 -9.67 12.70
N ARG A 300 7.24 -10.76 12.84
CA ARG A 300 7.91 -11.11 14.10
C ARG A 300 8.92 -10.05 14.53
N ILE A 301 9.74 -9.56 13.60
CA ILE A 301 10.73 -8.51 13.89
C ILE A 301 10.02 -7.24 14.36
N TYR A 302 8.97 -6.80 13.66
CA TYR A 302 8.19 -5.62 14.05
C TYR A 302 7.58 -5.77 15.44
N LYS A 303 6.89 -6.89 15.73
CA LYS A 303 6.28 -7.13 17.04
C LYS A 303 7.30 -7.11 18.17
N ARG A 304 8.47 -7.74 17.98
CA ARG A 304 9.53 -7.72 18.99
C ARG A 304 10.01 -6.28 19.22
N LEU A 305 10.32 -5.55 18.15
CA LEU A 305 10.84 -4.20 18.26
C LEU A 305 9.85 -3.23 18.93
N GLU A 306 8.57 -3.26 18.56
CA GLU A 306 7.54 -2.40 19.17
C GLU A 306 7.22 -2.78 20.62
N SER A 307 7.30 -4.07 20.99
CA SER A 307 6.95 -4.50 22.36
C SER A 307 8.11 -4.43 23.35
N SER A 308 9.35 -4.55 22.88
CA SER A 308 10.52 -4.65 23.75
C SER A 308 11.17 -3.30 24.05
N TYR A 309 10.94 -2.30 23.20
CA TYR A 309 11.67 -1.03 23.26
C TYR A 309 10.72 0.16 23.30
N LYS A 310 11.15 1.22 24.00
CA LYS A 310 10.47 2.51 23.94
C LYS A 310 10.73 3.16 22.59
N LYS A 311 10.00 4.23 22.28
CA LYS A 311 10.21 4.97 21.03
C LYS A 311 11.25 6.07 21.24
N LEU A 312 11.97 6.43 20.18
CA LEU A 312 12.95 7.52 20.21
C LEU A 312 12.30 8.81 20.73
N GLY A 313 11.05 9.09 20.35
CA GLY A 313 10.32 10.25 20.83
C GLY A 313 10.05 10.27 22.35
N ASP A 314 10.10 9.11 23.01
CA ASP A 314 9.88 8.98 24.46
C ASP A 314 11.19 9.09 25.26
N ILE A 315 12.33 8.81 24.62
CA ILE A 315 13.66 8.80 25.25
C ILE A 315 14.43 10.08 24.95
N CYS A 316 14.30 10.59 23.72
CA CYS A 316 15.00 11.78 23.27
C CYS A 316 14.50 13.00 24.04
N THR A 317 15.42 13.67 24.75
CA THR A 317 15.05 14.79 25.63
C THR A 317 15.04 16.14 24.92
N GLY A 318 15.68 16.23 23.76
CA GLY A 318 15.79 17.47 22.99
C GLY A 318 14.79 17.60 21.84
N TYR A 319 15.18 18.38 20.85
CA TYR A 319 14.34 18.73 19.70
C TYR A 319 14.48 17.68 18.60
N VAL A 320 13.35 17.26 18.01
CA VAL A 320 13.31 16.51 16.76
C VAL A 320 12.41 17.28 15.79
N GLY A 321 12.99 17.84 14.73
CA GLY A 321 12.22 18.59 13.74
C GLY A 321 13.10 19.31 12.71
N ARG A 322 12.49 20.10 11.84
CA ARG A 322 13.21 20.80 10.77
C ARG A 322 14.10 21.91 11.33
N GLY A 323 15.23 22.13 10.66
CA GLY A 323 16.00 23.37 10.81
C GLY A 323 15.17 24.59 10.39
N LYS A 324 15.59 25.75 10.88
CA LYS A 324 14.85 27.02 10.72
C LYS A 324 15.73 28.19 10.27
N SER A 325 17.04 27.98 10.16
CA SER A 325 17.95 29.05 9.79
C SER A 325 17.81 29.37 8.31
N LYS A 326 17.75 30.67 8.00
CA LYS A 326 17.82 31.21 6.64
C LYS A 326 19.20 31.80 6.32
N SER A 327 20.17 31.62 7.22
CA SER A 327 21.53 32.10 7.01
C SER A 327 22.16 31.40 5.80
N PRO A 328 22.88 32.11 4.91
CA PRO A 328 23.67 31.50 3.85
C PRO A 328 24.75 30.53 4.36
N SER A 329 25.18 30.67 5.62
CA SER A 329 26.16 29.78 6.26
C SER A 329 25.53 28.55 6.93
N ALA A 330 24.20 28.45 6.96
CA ALA A 330 23.53 27.30 7.56
C ALA A 330 23.76 26.04 6.73
N VAL A 331 23.97 24.91 7.41
CA VAL A 331 24.16 23.62 6.75
C VAL A 331 22.88 23.24 6.02
N THR A 332 23.02 22.87 4.75
CA THR A 332 21.93 22.34 3.93
C THR A 332 22.00 20.82 3.83
N GLY A 333 20.88 20.19 3.45
CA GLY A 333 20.85 18.74 3.27
C GLY A 333 21.93 18.26 2.29
N LYS A 334 22.28 19.05 1.27
CA LYS A 334 23.31 18.68 0.28
C LYS A 334 24.72 18.64 0.87
N ASP A 335 24.97 19.33 1.98
CA ASP A 335 26.28 19.41 2.64
C ASP A 335 26.57 18.20 3.53
N ILE A 336 25.55 17.41 3.85
CA ILE A 336 25.65 16.26 4.76
C ILE A 336 25.99 14.99 3.95
N ARG A 337 26.93 14.18 4.44
CA ARG A 337 27.16 12.78 4.02
C ARG A 337 27.17 11.87 5.25
N LYS A 338 27.21 10.55 5.09
CA LYS A 338 27.15 9.63 6.24
C LYS A 338 28.34 9.87 7.17
N PHE A 339 28.05 10.15 8.45
CA PHE A 339 29.01 10.45 9.54
C PHE A 339 29.88 11.69 9.36
N SER A 340 29.67 12.51 8.32
CA SER A 340 30.48 13.73 8.15
C SER A 340 29.82 14.81 7.28
N LEU A 341 30.44 15.98 7.22
CA LEU A 341 30.06 17.07 6.32
C LEU A 341 31.01 17.08 5.11
N LYS A 342 30.53 17.52 3.94
CA LYS A 342 31.32 17.52 2.70
C LYS A 342 32.40 18.60 2.68
N ASN A 343 32.05 19.80 3.14
CA ASN A 343 32.86 21.01 3.01
C ASN A 343 33.28 21.59 4.38
N ALA A 344 33.17 20.80 5.45
CA ALA A 344 33.52 21.21 6.80
C ALA A 344 33.96 20.00 7.63
N PRO A 345 34.86 20.17 8.62
CA PRO A 345 35.16 19.11 9.58
C PRO A 345 33.95 18.82 10.47
N VAL A 346 33.86 17.60 10.97
CA VAL A 346 32.86 17.24 11.98
C VAL A 346 33.19 17.97 13.29
N PRO A 347 32.24 18.72 13.89
CA PRO A 347 32.47 19.38 15.15
C PRO A 347 32.82 18.40 16.27
N GLN A 348 33.68 18.81 17.20
CA GLN A 348 34.01 17.98 18.36
C GLN A 348 32.94 18.11 19.45
N LYS A 349 32.41 19.34 19.65
CA LYS A 349 31.45 19.67 20.71
C LYS A 349 30.07 20.06 20.21
N GLY A 350 29.08 19.87 21.07
CA GLY A 350 27.69 20.29 20.89
C GLY A 350 26.70 19.14 21.00
N ASP A 351 25.45 19.40 20.63
CA ASP A 351 24.32 18.52 20.96
C ASP A 351 23.41 18.22 19.74
N ARG A 352 23.89 18.45 18.51
CA ARG A 352 23.07 18.31 17.30
C ARG A 352 23.53 17.18 16.38
N VAL A 353 22.56 16.40 15.92
CA VAL A 353 22.66 15.51 14.76
C VAL A 353 21.84 16.10 13.62
N PHE A 354 22.47 16.27 12.47
CA PHE A 354 21.83 16.75 11.25
C PHE A 354 21.57 15.60 10.30
N ILE A 355 20.34 15.52 9.80
CA ILE A 355 19.86 14.51 8.87
C ILE A 355 19.39 15.23 7.62
N GLN A 356 19.74 14.75 6.42
CA GLN A 356 19.08 15.24 5.22
C GLN A 356 17.58 15.00 5.34
N ASN A 357 16.74 16.01 5.07
CA ASN A 357 15.28 15.85 5.22
C ASN A 357 14.63 15.05 4.06
N ILE A 358 15.30 13.98 3.65
CA ILE A 358 14.90 13.03 2.64
C ILE A 358 15.42 11.63 3.03
N TYR A 359 14.63 10.63 2.69
CA TYR A 359 14.94 9.21 2.79
C TYR A 359 14.62 8.56 1.44
N SER A 360 15.55 7.79 0.89
CA SER A 360 15.28 6.85 -0.19
C SER A 360 15.72 5.47 0.24
N ALA A 361 15.05 4.43 -0.28
CA ALA A 361 15.44 3.04 -0.01
C ALA A 361 16.91 2.78 -0.43
N GLU A 362 17.35 3.42 -1.52
CA GLU A 362 18.70 3.29 -2.05
C GLU A 362 19.80 3.85 -1.14
N ALA A 363 19.52 4.96 -0.44
CA ALA A 363 20.52 5.66 0.37
C ALA A 363 20.40 5.38 1.88
N GLY A 364 19.17 5.14 2.34
CA GLY A 364 18.81 5.20 3.74
C GLY A 364 18.93 6.62 4.32
N ILE A 365 19.08 6.70 5.64
CA ILE A 365 19.39 7.93 6.35
C ILE A 365 20.79 8.42 5.98
N ILE A 366 20.90 9.70 5.64
CA ILE A 366 22.18 10.41 5.52
C ILE A 366 22.21 11.48 6.62
N ALA A 367 23.19 11.38 7.52
CA ALA A 367 23.26 12.18 8.72
C ALA A 367 24.72 12.41 9.16
N SER A 368 24.95 13.41 9.99
CA SER A 368 26.24 13.69 10.62
C SER A 368 26.04 14.34 11.97
N PHE A 369 26.98 14.14 12.90
CA PHE A 369 27.10 15.01 14.05
C PHE A 369 27.44 16.42 13.56
N ALA A 370 26.77 17.41 14.13
CA ALA A 370 26.81 18.81 13.68
C ALA A 370 27.10 19.79 14.83
N GLY A 371 27.36 19.28 16.04
CA GLY A 371 27.73 20.12 17.18
C GLY A 371 26.72 21.22 17.43
N ASN A 372 27.13 22.48 17.29
CA ASN A 372 26.28 23.66 17.47
C ASN A 372 25.96 24.40 16.15
N LEU A 373 26.26 23.79 14.99
CA LEU A 373 26.02 24.42 13.69
C LEU A 373 24.54 24.76 13.49
N GLU A 374 24.25 25.70 12.60
CA GLU A 374 22.90 26.04 12.20
C GLU A 374 22.42 25.16 11.03
N ALA A 375 21.14 24.79 11.04
CA ALA A 375 20.50 23.99 10.01
C ALA A 375 19.47 24.80 9.23
N SER A 376 19.51 24.69 7.91
CA SER A 376 18.44 25.15 7.02
C SER A 376 17.20 24.25 7.09
N GLU A 377 16.12 24.66 6.44
CA GLU A 377 14.84 23.92 6.38
C GLU A 377 14.94 22.57 5.63
N THR A 378 16.04 22.34 4.90
CA THR A 378 16.31 21.08 4.18
C THR A 378 16.93 20.00 5.07
N VAL A 379 17.14 20.30 6.36
CA VAL A 379 17.78 19.42 7.34
C VAL A 379 16.78 19.13 8.47
N THR A 380 16.68 17.86 8.85
CA THR A 380 16.06 17.45 10.12
C THR A 380 17.13 17.44 11.19
N VAL A 381 16.85 18.10 12.31
CA VAL A 381 17.72 18.22 13.48
C VAL A 381 17.19 17.31 14.58
N ILE A 382 18.08 16.51 15.16
CA ILE A 382 17.88 15.88 16.46
C ILE A 382 18.84 16.55 17.45
N THR A 383 18.35 16.96 18.61
CA THR A 383 19.20 17.36 19.74
C THR A 383 19.01 16.45 20.93
N ASP A 384 20.08 16.17 21.66
CA ASP A 384 19.99 15.40 22.89
C ASP A 384 21.20 15.63 23.81
N ARG A 385 20.96 15.53 25.12
CA ARG A 385 21.90 15.62 26.27
C ARG A 385 23.30 16.13 25.98
N ASP A 386 24.12 15.29 25.35
CA ASP A 386 25.54 15.51 25.13
C ASP A 386 26.05 14.86 23.83
N GLU A 387 27.32 15.13 23.54
CA GLU A 387 28.06 14.66 22.37
C GLU A 387 28.03 13.14 22.17
N ASN A 388 28.13 12.36 23.25
CA ASN A 388 28.15 10.90 23.19
C ASN A 388 26.74 10.38 22.91
N MET A 389 25.71 10.96 23.53
CA MET A 389 24.32 10.61 23.24
C MET A 389 23.95 10.90 21.78
N CYS A 390 24.36 12.06 21.25
CA CYS A 390 24.15 12.38 19.83
C CYS A 390 24.87 11.39 18.90
N ARG A 391 26.10 11.00 19.22
CA ARG A 391 26.84 9.98 18.45
C ARG A 391 26.22 8.60 18.56
N TYR A 392 25.67 8.25 19.72
CA TYR A 392 24.91 7.02 19.90
C TYR A 392 23.67 7.00 18.99
N ILE A 393 22.87 8.08 19.00
CA ILE A 393 21.72 8.24 18.10
C ILE A 393 22.16 8.15 16.64
N LEU A 394 23.24 8.84 16.26
CA LEU A 394 23.81 8.82 14.91
C LEU A 394 24.17 7.39 14.47
N GLY A 395 24.82 6.62 15.35
CA GLY A 395 25.15 5.21 15.10
C GLY A 395 23.89 4.36 14.85
N ILE A 396 22.86 4.52 15.67
CA ILE A 396 21.57 3.82 15.45
C ILE A 396 20.95 4.23 14.11
N LEU A 397 20.90 5.53 13.79
CA LEU A 397 20.29 6.04 12.57
C LEU A 397 20.91 5.48 11.29
N HIS A 398 22.23 5.23 11.30
CA HIS A 398 22.94 4.65 10.16
C HIS A 398 22.94 3.13 10.11
N SER A 399 22.46 2.44 11.15
CA SER A 399 22.36 0.98 11.15
C SER A 399 21.36 0.46 10.12
N ARG A 400 21.61 -0.74 9.60
CA ARG A 400 20.68 -1.47 8.73
C ARG A 400 19.37 -1.75 9.43
N LEU A 401 19.39 -2.07 10.74
CA LEU A 401 18.17 -2.26 11.53
C LEU A 401 17.25 -1.04 11.50
N CYS A 402 17.79 0.17 11.73
CA CYS A 402 17.02 1.41 11.68
C CYS A 402 16.46 1.67 10.28
N ASN A 403 17.30 1.51 9.24
CA ASN A 403 16.88 1.76 7.86
C ASN A 403 15.84 0.73 7.39
N TYR A 404 15.98 -0.54 7.79
CA TYR A 404 14.99 -1.58 7.59
C TYR A 404 13.67 -1.24 8.27
N PHE A 405 13.70 -0.82 9.53
CA PHE A 405 12.51 -0.41 10.27
C PHE A 405 11.80 0.77 9.60
N LEU A 406 12.56 1.81 9.20
CA LEU A 406 12.01 2.96 8.49
C LEU A 406 11.36 2.55 7.18
N LEU A 407 12.07 1.78 6.35
CA LEU A 407 11.57 1.33 5.05
C LEU A 407 10.30 0.50 5.20
N LYS A 408 10.37 -0.58 5.98
CA LYS A 408 9.29 -1.57 6.07
C LYS A 408 8.10 -1.05 6.87
N PHE A 409 8.34 -0.41 8.02
CA PHE A 409 7.28 -0.16 9.01
C PHE A 409 6.90 1.32 9.17
N CYS A 410 7.75 2.27 8.78
CA CYS A 410 7.36 3.69 8.76
C CYS A 410 6.90 4.16 7.37
N TYR A 411 7.53 3.64 6.32
CA TYR A 411 7.25 4.02 4.93
C TYR A 411 6.51 2.96 4.13
N ASN A 412 6.17 1.83 4.76
CA ASN A 412 5.36 0.77 4.17
C ASN A 412 5.91 0.27 2.82
N ASN A 413 7.24 0.12 2.75
CA ASN A 413 8.01 -0.21 1.56
C ASN A 413 7.77 0.73 0.36
N SER A 414 7.57 2.03 0.61
CA SER A 414 7.37 3.03 -0.44
C SER A 414 8.61 3.22 -1.30
N LYS A 415 8.42 3.18 -2.62
CA LYS A 415 9.46 3.54 -3.62
C LYS A 415 9.68 5.04 -3.76
N LEU A 416 8.77 5.87 -3.24
CA LEU A 416 8.94 7.33 -3.27
C LEU A 416 9.98 7.79 -2.25
N THR A 417 10.67 8.89 -2.59
CA THR A 417 11.45 9.63 -1.60
C THR A 417 10.54 10.17 -0.51
N MET A 418 10.84 9.82 0.74
CA MET A 418 10.08 10.22 1.92
C MET A 418 10.82 11.32 2.67
N HIS A 419 10.08 12.17 3.39
CA HIS A 419 10.72 13.10 4.33
C HIS A 419 11.08 12.37 5.63
N THR A 420 12.27 12.65 6.17
CA THR A 420 12.72 12.18 7.49
C THR A 420 12.22 13.12 8.58
N ASP A 421 10.92 13.40 8.57
CA ASP A 421 10.31 14.30 9.55
C ASP A 421 10.15 13.62 10.93
N ALA A 422 9.94 14.45 11.96
CA ALA A 422 9.78 14.02 13.34
C ALA A 422 8.71 12.93 13.55
N LYS A 423 7.64 12.93 12.75
CA LYS A 423 6.57 11.92 12.84
C LYS A 423 7.04 10.49 12.59
N TYR A 424 8.12 10.28 11.85
CA TYR A 424 8.67 8.95 11.58
C TYR A 424 9.82 8.64 12.52
N LEU A 425 10.75 9.60 12.71
CA LEU A 425 11.90 9.40 13.60
C LEU A 425 11.46 9.14 15.04
N LYS A 426 10.43 9.83 15.53
CA LYS A 426 9.91 9.60 16.89
C LYS A 426 9.31 8.21 17.09
N LYS A 427 8.97 7.48 16.02
CA LYS A 427 8.43 6.11 16.10
C LYS A 427 9.52 5.03 16.19
N LEU A 428 10.78 5.38 15.96
CA LEU A 428 11.88 4.41 15.95
C LEU A 428 11.97 3.68 17.31
N PRO A 429 12.02 2.35 17.33
CA PRO A 429 12.39 1.59 18.53
C PRO A 429 13.76 2.05 19.00
N PHE A 430 13.87 2.34 20.29
CA PHE A 430 15.07 2.94 20.83
C PHE A 430 15.35 2.44 22.25
N ILE A 431 16.61 2.11 22.50
CA ILE A 431 17.12 1.69 23.79
C ILE A 431 18.48 2.34 24.03
N ILE A 432 18.79 2.67 25.28
CA ILE A 432 20.13 3.05 25.72
C ILE A 432 20.69 1.84 26.47
N ASN A 433 21.55 1.06 25.82
CA ASN A 433 22.12 -0.16 26.40
C ASN A 433 23.55 0.10 26.87
N SER A 434 23.78 0.05 28.19
CA SER A 434 25.09 0.36 28.79
C SER A 434 26.22 -0.54 28.30
N ARG A 435 25.93 -1.77 27.85
CA ARG A 435 26.95 -2.72 27.35
C ARG A 435 27.47 -2.35 25.96
N THR A 436 26.66 -1.68 25.16
CA THR A 436 26.98 -1.36 23.75
C THR A 436 27.10 0.14 23.48
N PHE A 437 26.66 0.99 24.41
CA PHE A 437 26.69 2.45 24.27
C PHE A 437 28.08 2.98 23.88
N ASP A 438 29.09 2.70 24.71
CA ASP A 438 30.44 3.19 24.46
C ASP A 438 31.04 2.59 23.19
N LYS A 439 30.70 1.33 22.85
CA LYS A 439 31.16 0.68 21.62
C LYS A 439 30.62 1.42 20.40
N ILE A 440 29.31 1.71 20.36
CA ILE A 440 28.68 2.46 19.26
C ILE A 440 29.28 3.85 19.14
N VAL A 441 29.43 4.57 20.26
CA VAL A 441 30.04 5.92 20.26
C VAL A 441 31.47 5.88 19.72
N SER A 442 32.26 4.88 20.11
CA SER A 442 33.64 4.73 19.67
C SER A 442 33.75 4.45 18.17
N ILE A 443 32.90 3.56 17.64
CA ILE A 443 32.84 3.27 16.21
C ILE A 443 32.40 4.51 15.42
N VAL A 444 31.42 5.27 15.91
CA VAL A 444 30.98 6.51 15.26
C VAL A 444 32.12 7.55 15.22
N LYS A 445 32.87 7.73 16.31
CA LYS A 445 34.04 8.63 16.32
C LYS A 445 35.13 8.17 15.34
N LEU A 446 35.34 6.86 15.20
CA LEU A 446 36.23 6.31 14.18
C LEU A 446 35.72 6.66 12.78
N LEU A 447 34.44 6.42 12.48
CA LEU A 447 33.83 6.73 11.18
C LEU A 447 33.86 8.23 10.82
N GLU A 448 33.82 9.12 11.81
CA GLU A 448 33.97 10.58 11.62
C GLU A 448 35.39 10.98 11.15
N GLN A 449 36.41 10.19 11.52
CA GLN A 449 37.82 10.47 11.27
C GLN A 449 38.39 9.66 10.10
N THR A 450 37.84 8.49 9.82
CA THR A 450 38.26 7.62 8.71
C THR A 450 37.89 8.25 7.36
N ARG A 451 38.76 8.08 6.36
CA ARG A 451 38.51 8.54 5.00
C ARG A 451 37.19 7.96 4.49
N TYR A 452 36.23 8.83 4.19
CA TYR A 452 34.89 8.44 3.74
C TYR A 452 34.94 7.46 2.56
N MET A 453 34.24 6.33 2.70
CA MET A 453 34.18 5.23 1.73
C MET A 453 35.53 4.54 1.44
N SER A 454 36.51 4.59 2.35
CA SER A 454 37.65 3.66 2.31
C SER A 454 37.25 2.26 2.79
N ASP A 455 38.12 1.27 2.59
CA ASP A 455 37.88 -0.09 3.08
C ASP A 455 37.69 -0.11 4.59
N GLU A 456 38.52 0.62 5.34
CA GLU A 456 38.41 0.73 6.80
C GLU A 456 37.10 1.41 7.22
N TRP A 457 36.58 2.33 6.40
CA TRP A 457 35.30 2.98 6.67
C TRP A 457 34.15 1.97 6.53
N PHE A 458 34.17 1.14 5.49
CA PHE A 458 33.16 0.10 5.31
C PHE A 458 33.24 -0.98 6.40
N GLU A 459 34.44 -1.43 6.77
CA GLU A 459 34.63 -2.38 7.88
C GLU A 459 34.11 -1.83 9.22
N ALA A 460 34.30 -0.53 9.47
CA ALA A 460 33.74 0.13 10.65
C ALA A 460 32.20 0.23 10.59
N VAL A 461 31.60 0.40 9.40
CA VAL A 461 30.14 0.34 9.22
C VAL A 461 29.60 -1.06 9.47
N GLU A 462 30.28 -2.12 9.01
CA GLU A 462 29.89 -3.51 9.33
C GLU A 462 29.95 -3.75 10.85
N SER A 463 31.04 -3.33 11.48
CA SER A 463 31.21 -3.42 12.94
C SER A 463 30.11 -2.67 13.69
N LEU A 464 29.69 -1.49 13.19
CA LEU A 464 28.56 -0.74 13.76
C LEU A 464 27.26 -1.55 13.69
N ASN A 465 26.98 -2.18 12.55
CA ASN A 465 25.76 -2.99 12.39
C ASN A 465 25.74 -4.17 13.36
N ASP A 466 26.86 -4.88 13.53
CA ASP A 466 26.97 -6.00 14.47
C ASP A 466 26.68 -5.57 15.91
N VAL A 467 27.26 -4.45 16.36
CA VAL A 467 27.01 -3.92 17.71
C VAL A 467 25.57 -3.42 17.86
N VAL A 468 24.95 -2.88 16.80
CA VAL A 468 23.54 -2.51 16.84
C VAL A 468 22.64 -3.76 16.90
N TYR A 469 22.96 -4.85 16.21
CA TYR A 469 22.23 -6.10 16.36
C TYR A 469 22.35 -6.67 17.78
N GLU A 470 23.53 -6.62 18.40
CA GLU A 470 23.73 -6.94 19.83
C GLU A 470 22.87 -6.04 20.74
N THR A 471 22.77 -4.75 20.41
CA THR A 471 22.03 -3.76 21.21
C THR A 471 20.53 -4.06 21.27
N TYR A 472 19.96 -4.61 20.19
CA TYR A 472 18.53 -4.89 20.05
C TYR A 472 18.20 -6.40 20.15
N ASP A 473 19.13 -7.22 20.64
CA ASP A 473 18.98 -8.67 20.77
C ASP A 473 18.50 -9.34 19.45
N ILE A 474 19.04 -8.88 18.31
CA ILE A 474 18.76 -9.43 16.98
C ILE A 474 19.71 -10.61 16.72
N GLY A 475 19.15 -11.82 16.65
CA GLY A 475 19.93 -13.04 16.38
C GLY A 475 20.41 -13.15 14.94
N ARG A 476 21.41 -14.02 14.70
CA ARG A 476 22.07 -14.19 13.38
C ARG A 476 21.12 -14.44 12.20
N ALA A 477 20.05 -15.20 12.41
CA ALA A 477 19.10 -15.47 11.33
C ALA A 477 18.33 -14.21 10.90
N GLU A 478 17.98 -13.35 11.86
CA GLU A 478 17.23 -12.13 11.59
C GLU A 478 18.13 -11.01 11.10
N SER A 479 19.35 -10.88 11.64
CA SER A 479 20.33 -9.93 11.08
C SER A 479 20.67 -10.30 9.64
N GLY A 480 20.92 -11.58 9.33
CA GLY A 480 21.15 -12.03 7.97
C GLY A 480 19.98 -11.75 7.03
N TYR A 481 18.74 -11.90 7.50
CA TYR A 481 17.54 -11.53 6.77
C TYR A 481 17.44 -10.01 6.53
N ILE A 482 17.63 -9.20 7.57
CA ILE A 482 17.63 -7.72 7.47
C ILE A 482 18.70 -7.26 6.48
N ASP A 483 19.91 -7.80 6.58
CA ASP A 483 21.00 -7.46 5.68
C ASP A 483 20.67 -7.82 4.24
N ALA A 484 20.06 -8.98 3.99
CA ALA A 484 19.64 -9.39 2.65
C ALA A 484 18.59 -8.43 2.08
N GLN A 485 17.58 -8.07 2.88
CA GLN A 485 16.54 -7.11 2.48
C GLN A 485 17.13 -5.73 2.18
N MET A 486 18.05 -5.24 3.02
CA MET A 486 18.68 -3.94 2.79
C MET A 486 19.61 -3.95 1.58
N ARG A 487 20.36 -5.03 1.32
CA ARG A 487 21.20 -5.18 0.13
C ARG A 487 20.40 -5.24 -1.18
N GLU A 488 19.17 -5.74 -1.15
CA GLU A 488 18.30 -5.79 -2.33
C GLU A 488 17.88 -4.40 -2.80
N VAL A 489 17.68 -3.46 -1.85
CA VAL A 489 17.15 -2.12 -2.13
C VAL A 489 18.19 -1.01 -2.11
N GLN A 490 19.29 -1.17 -1.37
CA GLN A 490 20.34 -0.16 -1.27
C GLN A 490 21.21 -0.13 -2.52
N SER A 491 21.64 1.07 -2.90
CA SER A 491 22.57 1.25 -4.03
C SER A 491 23.86 0.47 -3.79
N GLY A 492 24.38 -0.20 -4.83
CA GLY A 492 25.62 -0.98 -4.76
C GLY A 492 26.84 -0.17 -4.29
N LYS A 493 26.80 1.17 -4.36
CA LYS A 493 27.84 2.03 -3.78
C LYS A 493 27.90 1.98 -2.23
N TRP A 494 26.94 1.35 -1.58
CA TRP A 494 26.95 1.11 -0.13
C TRP A 494 27.23 -0.35 0.22
N ASP A 495 27.36 -1.21 -0.79
CA ASP A 495 27.67 -2.63 -0.61
C ASP A 495 29.18 -2.81 -0.78
N TYR A 496 29.87 -2.99 0.35
CA TYR A 496 31.31 -3.20 0.39
C TYR A 496 31.76 -4.35 -0.51
N ASN A 497 30.98 -5.43 -0.57
CA ASN A 497 31.33 -6.62 -1.35
C ASN A 497 31.16 -6.43 -2.87
N ARG A 498 30.46 -5.38 -3.31
CA ARG A 498 30.33 -5.04 -4.75
C ARG A 498 31.36 -4.01 -5.21
N GLN A 499 32.16 -3.45 -4.30
CA GLN A 499 33.23 -2.50 -4.62
C GLN A 499 34.59 -3.18 -4.80
N LYS A 500 34.74 -4.40 -4.30
CA LYS A 500 35.83 -5.33 -4.65
C LYS A 500 35.42 -6.13 -5.87
#